data_AF-A0A535HHG4-F1
#
_entry.id   AF-A0A535HHG4-F1
#
_cell.length_a   1.000
_cell.length_b   1.000
_cell.length_c   1.000
_cell.angle_alpha   90.00
_cell.angle_beta   90.00
_cell.angle_gamma   90.00
#
_symmetry.space_group_name_H-M   'P 1'
#
loop_
_entity.id
_entity.type
_entity.pdbx_description
1 polymer ?
#
loop_
_entity_poly.entity_id
_entity_poly.type
_entity_poly.pdbx_seq_one_letter_code
_entity_poly.pdbx_strand_id
1 'polypeptide(L)'
;AAKGVEVLMEVRIDALDITVLKGGGAEVGEWATAHGFRLPPAAPEVLDFYANRSPIFLAAVFDADAAKARGQRIGDGTPVHVTIPTKNPWVPLRILGLGKNAGDRVDADVFLLTDQRPALLPYPFANGMRLDHSAVATDSLLSDLRSDKGMGWVPQSGWLTKIAIDASASQLTYDLAVDAGGTSPSRVAAGLEAPPSPASPSSQPATEEIALIGIALAFLGAIVILRKSQPVTA
;
A
#
# COMPACT_ATOMS: atom_id res chain seq x y z
N ALA A 1 0.12 1.51 23.17
CA ALA A 1 1.19 2.51 23.06
C ALA A 1 0.90 3.34 21.81
N ALA A 2 0.88 4.67 21.92
CA ALA A 2 0.67 5.55 20.77
C ALA A 2 1.80 5.31 19.75
N LYS A 3 1.48 4.73 18.58
CA LYS A 3 2.44 4.48 17.52
C LYS A 3 2.49 5.73 16.65
N GLY A 4 3.33 6.70 17.02
CA GLY A 4 3.54 7.90 16.22
C GLY A 4 4.20 7.61 14.87
N VAL A 5 4.34 8.66 14.05
CA VAL A 5 5.04 8.61 12.77
C VAL A 5 6.55 8.46 12.98
N GLU A 6 7.17 7.54 12.25
CA GLU A 6 8.62 7.35 12.16
C GLU A 6 9.15 8.03 10.89
N VAL A 7 10.15 8.91 11.02
CA VAL A 7 10.86 9.49 9.86
C VAL A 7 11.94 8.51 9.42
N LEU A 8 11.87 8.03 8.18
CA LEU A 8 12.82 7.07 7.61
C LEU A 8 13.95 7.75 6.84
N MET A 9 13.65 8.86 6.16
CA MET A 9 14.61 9.59 5.34
C MET A 9 14.16 11.03 5.16
N GLU A 10 15.13 11.95 5.17
CA GLU A 10 14.96 13.34 4.78
C GLU A 10 16.02 13.69 3.75
N VAL A 11 15.59 14.24 2.61
CA VAL A 11 16.48 14.58 1.51
C VAL A 11 15.96 15.82 0.79
N ARG A 12 16.88 16.72 0.43
CA ARG A 12 16.59 17.84 -0.47
C ARG A 12 16.99 17.49 -1.90
N ILE A 13 16.05 17.60 -2.83
CA ILE A 13 16.26 17.42 -4.27
C ILE A 13 15.87 18.72 -4.97
N ASP A 14 16.86 19.45 -5.48
CA ASP A 14 16.69 20.80 -6.02
C ASP A 14 15.95 21.74 -5.04
N ALA A 15 14.70 22.08 -5.34
CA ALA A 15 13.83 22.93 -4.54
C ALA A 15 12.75 22.14 -3.77
N LEU A 16 12.89 20.81 -3.70
CA LEU A 16 11.98 19.93 -2.98
C LEU A 16 12.64 19.40 -1.70
N ASP A 17 11.98 19.61 -0.58
CA ASP A 17 12.23 18.90 0.66
C ASP A 17 11.37 17.66 0.71
N ILE A 18 12.01 16.50 0.71
CA ILE A 18 11.34 15.21 0.72
C ILE A 18 11.56 14.53 2.06
N THR A 19 10.47 14.15 2.69
CA THR A 19 10.47 13.34 3.91
C THR A 19 9.75 12.03 3.62
N VAL A 20 10.44 10.92 3.86
CA VAL A 20 9.84 9.57 3.83
C VAL A 20 9.48 9.16 5.24
N LEU A 21 8.22 8.78 5.42
CA LEU A 21 7.60 8.51 6.71
C LEU A 21 7.08 7.08 6.75
N LYS A 22 6.98 6.55 7.96
CA LYS A 22 6.26 5.32 8.26
C LYS A 22 5.24 5.55 9.37
N GLY A 23 3.98 5.22 9.12
CA GLY A 23 2.91 5.44 10.09
C GLY A 23 1.54 4.94 9.61
N GLY A 24 0.54 5.04 10.48
CA GLY A 24 -0.87 4.87 10.11
C GLY A 24 -1.41 6.13 9.44
N GLY A 25 -2.58 6.02 8.81
CA GLY A 25 -3.16 7.14 8.04
C GLY A 25 -3.49 8.34 8.91
N ALA A 26 -4.08 8.09 10.09
CA ALA A 26 -4.34 9.12 11.10
C ALA A 26 -3.06 9.83 11.55
N GLU A 27 -2.02 9.09 11.97
CA GLU A 27 -0.79 9.70 12.48
C GLU A 27 -0.04 10.47 11.39
N VAL A 28 -0.04 9.96 10.16
CA VAL A 28 0.54 10.65 9.00
C VAL A 28 -0.24 11.91 8.66
N GLY A 29 -1.58 11.90 8.76
CA GLY A 29 -2.41 13.07 8.54
C GLY A 29 -2.17 14.17 9.58
N GLU A 30 -2.02 13.80 10.85
CA GLU A 30 -1.65 14.71 11.94
C GLU A 30 -0.25 15.30 11.70
N TRP A 31 0.73 14.45 11.36
CA TRP A 31 2.08 14.89 11.02
C TRP A 31 2.06 15.88 9.86
N ALA A 32 1.34 15.58 8.78
CA ALA A 32 1.26 16.43 7.60
C ALA A 32 0.68 17.81 7.96
N THR A 33 -0.41 17.85 8.72
CA THR A 33 -1.02 19.12 9.16
C THR A 33 -0.07 19.93 10.03
N ALA A 34 0.64 19.29 10.96
CA ALA A 34 1.64 19.93 11.82
C ALA A 34 2.83 20.51 11.01
N HIS A 35 3.12 19.95 9.85
CA HIS A 35 4.18 20.39 8.93
C HIS A 35 3.65 21.29 7.78
N GLY A 36 2.45 21.85 7.94
CA GLY A 36 1.92 22.87 7.04
C GLY A 36 1.22 22.35 5.78
N PHE A 37 1.06 21.03 5.64
CA PHE A 37 0.25 20.47 4.56
C PHE A 37 -1.23 20.73 4.81
N ARG A 38 -1.94 21.13 3.75
CA ARG A 38 -3.40 21.23 3.77
C ARG A 38 -4.00 19.93 3.25
N LEU A 39 -4.76 19.26 4.11
CA LEU A 39 -5.42 18.01 3.77
C LEU A 39 -6.87 18.28 3.32
N PRO A 40 -7.30 17.81 2.13
CA PRO A 40 -8.71 17.88 1.74
C PRO A 40 -9.58 17.02 2.66
N PRO A 41 -10.90 17.26 2.75
CA PRO A 41 -11.79 16.53 3.65
C PRO A 41 -11.78 15.00 3.49
N ALA A 42 -11.52 14.50 2.27
CA ALA A 42 -11.43 13.06 1.99
C ALA A 42 -10.06 12.44 2.30
N ALA A 43 -9.05 13.25 2.69
CA ALA A 43 -7.70 12.75 2.93
C ALA A 43 -7.60 11.69 4.04
N PRO A 44 -8.29 11.79 5.20
CA PRO A 44 -8.18 10.78 6.24
C PRO A 44 -8.49 9.36 5.73
N GLU A 45 -9.58 9.21 4.98
CA GLU A 45 -9.98 7.91 4.40
C GLU A 45 -8.95 7.38 3.40
N VAL A 46 -8.41 8.26 2.54
CA VAL A 46 -7.41 7.88 1.55
C VAL A 46 -6.08 7.52 2.19
N LEU A 47 -5.67 8.24 3.25
CA LEU A 47 -4.46 7.94 4.01
C LEU A 47 -4.59 6.58 4.71
N ASP A 48 -5.72 6.29 5.35
CA ASP A 48 -5.99 4.99 5.97
C ASP A 48 -6.02 3.85 4.94
N PHE A 49 -6.64 4.09 3.78
CA PHE A 49 -6.67 3.14 2.66
C PHE A 49 -5.26 2.75 2.17
N TYR A 50 -4.34 3.71 2.12
CA TYR A 50 -2.94 3.43 1.76
C TYR A 50 -2.15 2.83 2.93
N ALA A 51 -2.28 3.35 4.15
CA ALA A 51 -1.55 2.87 5.32
C ALA A 51 -1.73 1.37 5.57
N ASN A 52 -2.95 0.86 5.35
CA ASN A 52 -3.27 -0.55 5.51
C ASN A 52 -2.59 -1.48 4.49
N ARG A 53 -2.10 -0.93 3.37
CA ARG A 53 -1.43 -1.68 2.29
C ARG A 53 0.07 -1.42 2.25
N SER A 54 0.48 -0.19 2.54
CA SER A 54 1.85 0.24 2.71
C SER A 54 1.88 1.38 3.74
N PRO A 55 2.51 1.19 4.91
CA PRO A 55 2.60 2.24 5.91
C PRO A 55 3.63 3.32 5.55
N ILE A 56 4.21 3.28 4.34
CA ILE A 56 5.27 4.18 3.89
C ILE A 56 4.66 5.31 3.06
N PHE A 57 4.95 6.55 3.44
CA PHE A 57 4.48 7.76 2.79
C PHE A 57 5.66 8.63 2.38
N LEU A 58 5.50 9.41 1.30
CA LEU A 58 6.44 10.43 0.88
C LEU A 58 5.72 11.77 0.92
N ALA A 59 6.27 12.69 1.72
CA ALA A 59 5.84 14.07 1.76
C ALA A 59 6.87 14.93 1.02
N ALA A 60 6.41 15.84 0.16
CA ALA A 60 7.27 16.75 -0.58
C ALA A 60 6.79 18.20 -0.38
N VAL A 61 7.70 19.06 0.07
CA VAL A 61 7.48 20.51 0.24
C VAL A 61 8.32 21.26 -0.78
N PHE A 62 7.71 22.23 -1.46
CA PHE A 62 8.41 23.09 -2.41
C PHE A 62 8.94 24.37 -1.76
N ASP A 63 10.24 24.62 -1.89
CA ASP A 63 10.92 25.82 -1.44
C ASP A 63 11.10 26.80 -2.61
N ALA A 64 10.24 27.83 -2.65
CA ALA A 64 10.24 28.84 -3.72
C ALA A 64 11.51 29.71 -3.72
N ASP A 65 12.14 29.93 -2.56
CA ASP A 65 13.36 30.74 -2.47
C ASP A 65 14.56 29.94 -3.00
N ALA A 66 14.64 28.64 -2.66
CA ALA A 66 15.62 27.74 -3.24
C ALA A 66 15.43 27.62 -4.76
N ALA A 67 14.19 27.50 -5.25
CA ALA A 67 13.90 27.48 -6.69
C ALA A 67 14.39 28.75 -7.39
N LYS A 68 14.07 29.92 -6.83
CA LYS A 68 14.50 31.23 -7.36
C LYS A 68 16.01 31.39 -7.37
N ALA A 69 16.70 30.97 -6.30
CA ALA A 69 18.15 31.01 -6.21
C ALA A 69 18.84 30.13 -7.26
N ARG A 70 18.17 29.05 -7.69
CA ARG A 70 18.61 28.15 -8.77
C ARG A 70 18.25 28.64 -10.17
N GLY A 71 17.50 29.74 -10.28
CA GLY A 71 17.00 30.23 -11.56
C GLY A 71 15.95 29.32 -12.20
N GLN A 72 15.27 28.47 -11.41
CA GLN A 72 14.16 27.65 -11.91
C GLN A 72 13.01 28.55 -12.35
N ARG A 73 12.46 28.25 -13.53
CA ARG A 73 11.36 28.97 -14.15
C ARG A 73 10.05 28.21 -14.01
N ILE A 74 8.96 28.92 -14.19
CA ILE A 74 7.63 28.30 -14.28
C ILE A 74 7.64 27.32 -15.47
N GLY A 75 7.26 26.07 -15.20
CA GLY A 75 7.28 24.98 -16.17
C GLY A 75 8.53 24.09 -16.08
N ASP A 76 9.57 24.49 -15.35
CA ASP A 76 10.70 23.61 -15.09
C ASP A 76 10.28 22.50 -14.10
N GLY A 77 10.57 21.25 -14.44
CA GLY A 77 10.32 20.09 -13.59
C GLY A 77 11.52 19.77 -12.68
N THR A 78 11.24 19.28 -11.47
CA THR A 78 12.27 18.66 -10.61
C THR A 78 12.10 17.14 -10.69
N PRO A 79 12.97 16.41 -11.40
CA PRO A 79 12.86 14.95 -11.47
C PRO A 79 13.23 14.34 -10.11
N VAL A 80 12.31 13.54 -9.56
CA VAL A 80 12.54 12.77 -8.34
C VAL A 80 12.62 11.30 -8.72
N HIS A 81 13.79 10.69 -8.53
CA HIS A 81 13.95 9.24 -8.68
C HIS A 81 13.78 8.57 -7.32
N VAL A 82 12.76 7.72 -7.21
CA VAL A 82 12.51 6.89 -6.02
C VAL A 82 12.72 5.43 -6.38
N THR A 83 13.56 4.73 -5.61
CA THR A 83 13.72 3.28 -5.70
C THR A 83 13.06 2.62 -4.49
N ILE A 84 12.05 1.79 -4.74
CA ILE A 84 11.32 1.07 -3.69
C ILE A 84 11.52 -0.43 -3.92
N PRO A 85 12.19 -1.15 -3.01
CA PRO A 85 12.26 -2.60 -3.08
C PRO A 85 10.85 -3.18 -2.89
N THR A 86 10.26 -3.69 -3.97
CA THR A 86 8.97 -4.39 -3.93
C THR A 86 9.02 -5.64 -4.80
N LYS A 87 8.31 -6.67 -4.39
CA LYS A 87 8.15 -7.89 -5.20
C LYS A 87 7.36 -7.60 -6.47
N ASN A 88 6.28 -6.82 -6.33
CA ASN A 88 5.38 -6.45 -7.41
C ASN A 88 4.88 -5.02 -7.16
N PRO A 89 5.04 -4.09 -8.12
CA PRO A 89 4.60 -2.72 -7.93
C PRO A 89 3.08 -2.59 -8.09
N TRP A 90 2.56 -1.47 -7.63
CA TRP A 90 1.19 -1.05 -7.91
C TRP A 90 1.18 0.47 -8.08
N VAL A 91 0.23 0.98 -8.87
CA VAL A 91 0.11 2.40 -9.19
C VAL A 91 -1.10 2.98 -8.45
N PRO A 92 -0.92 4.01 -7.60
CA PRO A 92 -2.01 4.64 -6.87
C PRO A 92 -2.86 5.50 -7.80
N LEU A 93 -3.89 4.90 -8.41
CA LEU A 93 -4.81 5.61 -9.29
C LEU A 93 -5.89 6.34 -8.49
N ARG A 94 -6.33 5.76 -7.37
CA ARG A 94 -7.38 6.35 -6.53
C ARG A 94 -6.97 7.72 -6.00
N ILE A 95 -5.68 7.94 -5.72
CA ILE A 95 -5.20 9.22 -5.18
C ILE A 95 -5.40 10.38 -6.18
N LEU A 96 -5.49 10.10 -7.48
CA LEU A 96 -5.68 11.12 -8.51
C LEU A 96 -7.05 11.81 -8.41
N GLY A 97 -8.03 11.16 -7.76
CA GLY A 97 -9.34 11.73 -7.43
C GLY A 97 -9.35 12.59 -6.16
N LEU A 98 -8.28 12.58 -5.36
CA LEU A 98 -8.25 13.26 -4.07
C LEU A 98 -8.38 14.78 -4.23
N GLY A 99 -9.33 15.38 -3.51
CA GLY A 99 -9.59 16.82 -3.56
C GLY A 99 -10.39 17.29 -4.78
N LYS A 100 -10.85 16.36 -5.64
CA LYS A 100 -11.73 16.63 -6.78
C LYS A 100 -13.19 16.34 -6.45
N ASN A 101 -14.10 16.98 -7.17
CA ASN A 101 -15.51 16.60 -7.16
C ASN A 101 -15.71 15.30 -7.96
N ALA A 102 -16.76 14.54 -7.64
CA ALA A 102 -17.04 13.23 -8.24
C ALA A 102 -17.03 13.21 -9.78
N GLY A 103 -17.54 14.27 -10.42
CA GLY A 103 -17.61 14.40 -11.88
C GLY A 103 -16.37 14.99 -12.55
N ASP A 104 -15.40 15.51 -11.79
CA ASP A 104 -14.21 16.13 -12.36
C ASP A 104 -13.38 15.09 -13.12
N ARG A 105 -12.80 15.50 -14.25
CA ARG A 105 -11.97 14.62 -15.07
C ARG A 105 -10.56 14.47 -14.49
N VAL A 106 -10.05 13.26 -14.66
CA VAL A 106 -8.67 12.87 -14.44
C VAL A 106 -8.13 12.35 -15.77
N ASP A 107 -7.17 13.09 -16.30
CA ASP A 107 -6.42 12.76 -17.51
C ASP A 107 -4.95 12.51 -17.10
N ALA A 108 -4.47 11.28 -17.29
CA ALA A 108 -3.13 10.88 -16.92
C ALA A 108 -2.66 9.70 -17.79
N ASP A 109 -1.34 9.57 -17.95
CA ASP A 109 -0.73 8.41 -18.58
C ASP A 109 0.13 7.63 -17.56
N VAL A 110 0.01 6.31 -17.59
CA VAL A 110 0.87 5.39 -16.84
C VAL A 110 1.77 4.66 -17.81
N PHE A 111 3.08 4.77 -17.60
CA PHE A 111 4.10 4.02 -18.32
C PHE A 111 4.74 3.00 -17.41
N LEU A 112 4.77 1.74 -17.84
CA LEU A 112 5.43 0.65 -17.14
C LEU A 112 6.54 0.11 -18.03
N LEU A 113 7.76 0.04 -17.50
CA LEU A 113 8.89 -0.65 -18.11
C LEU A 113 9.26 -1.84 -17.22
N THR A 114 8.98 -3.05 -17.69
CA THR A 114 9.22 -4.31 -16.96
C THR A 114 10.12 -5.24 -17.75
N ASP A 115 10.72 -6.26 -17.13
CA ASP A 115 11.60 -7.19 -17.85
C ASP A 115 10.86 -7.99 -18.93
N GLN A 116 9.58 -8.30 -18.66
CA GLN A 116 8.68 -9.06 -19.54
C GLN A 116 7.27 -8.48 -19.49
N ARG A 117 6.38 -8.98 -20.35
CA ARG A 117 4.98 -8.54 -20.39
C ARG A 117 4.31 -8.71 -19.01
N PRO A 118 3.85 -7.62 -18.36
CA PRO A 118 3.23 -7.72 -17.05
C PRO A 118 1.79 -8.22 -17.16
N ALA A 119 1.31 -8.82 -16.07
CA ALA A 119 -0.12 -9.03 -15.86
C ALA A 119 -0.67 -7.86 -15.02
N LEU A 120 -1.84 -7.36 -15.39
CA LEU A 120 -2.43 -6.15 -14.83
C LEU A 120 -3.79 -6.43 -14.20
N LEU A 121 -4.07 -5.76 -13.07
CA LEU A 121 -5.39 -5.80 -12.44
C LEU A 121 -5.73 -4.45 -11.80
N PRO A 122 -6.91 -3.88 -12.09
CA PRO A 122 -7.85 -4.29 -13.13
C PRO A 122 -7.20 -4.21 -14.53
N TYR A 123 -7.69 -5.02 -15.46
CA TYR A 123 -7.21 -4.93 -16.85
C TYR A 123 -7.76 -3.62 -17.47
N PRO A 124 -6.93 -2.84 -18.20
CA PRO A 124 -7.29 -1.50 -18.69
C PRO A 124 -8.14 -1.55 -19.98
N PHE A 125 -9.39 -1.97 -19.86
CA PHE A 125 -10.37 -2.02 -20.96
C PHE A 125 -11.69 -1.27 -20.66
N ALA A 126 -11.83 -0.72 -19.46
CA ALA A 126 -13.05 -0.10 -18.98
C ALA A 126 -12.75 0.94 -17.88
N ASN A 127 -13.80 1.64 -17.43
CA ASN A 127 -13.76 2.58 -16.29
C ASN A 127 -12.72 3.70 -16.47
N GLY A 128 -12.62 4.23 -17.68
CA GLY A 128 -11.69 5.30 -18.01
C GLY A 128 -10.23 4.85 -18.08
N MET A 129 -9.95 3.56 -18.22
CA MET A 129 -8.60 3.07 -18.54
C MET A 129 -8.56 2.42 -19.91
N ARG A 130 -7.51 2.70 -20.66
CA ARG A 130 -7.27 2.12 -21.98
C ARG A 130 -5.83 1.69 -22.15
N LEU A 131 -5.61 0.46 -22.60
CA LEU A 131 -4.30 -0.01 -23.02
C LEU A 131 -3.94 0.59 -24.38
N ASP A 132 -3.05 1.59 -24.39
CA ASP A 132 -2.62 2.26 -25.61
C ASP A 132 -1.41 1.59 -26.25
N HIS A 133 -0.55 0.96 -25.45
CA HIS A 133 0.64 0.26 -25.92
C HIS A 133 1.00 -0.93 -25.04
N SER A 134 1.46 -2.02 -25.64
CA SER A 134 2.05 -3.16 -24.92
C SER A 134 2.93 -3.98 -25.87
N ALA A 135 4.24 -3.77 -25.82
CA ALA A 135 5.21 -4.46 -26.67
C ALA A 135 6.61 -4.46 -26.04
N VAL A 136 7.53 -5.23 -26.63
CA VAL A 136 8.97 -5.10 -26.34
C VAL A 136 9.41 -3.66 -26.66
N ALA A 137 10.10 -3.02 -25.72
CA ALA A 137 10.63 -1.68 -25.89
C ALA A 137 11.74 -1.69 -26.96
N THR A 138 11.75 -0.68 -27.82
CA THR A 138 12.74 -0.59 -28.90
C THR A 138 14.11 -0.17 -28.36
N ASP A 139 15.18 -0.63 -29.00
CA ASP A 139 16.55 -0.24 -28.63
C ASP A 139 16.74 1.27 -28.70
N SER A 140 16.14 1.93 -29.70
CA SER A 140 16.20 3.38 -29.86
C SER A 140 15.54 4.11 -28.68
N LEU A 141 14.37 3.67 -28.22
CA LEU A 141 13.69 4.26 -27.07
C LEU A 141 14.53 4.09 -25.81
N LEU A 142 15.01 2.87 -25.54
CA LEU A 142 15.78 2.59 -24.33
C LEU A 142 17.13 3.32 -24.33
N SER A 143 17.76 3.47 -25.51
CA SER A 143 18.99 4.25 -25.66
C SER A 143 18.76 5.74 -25.41
N ASP A 144 17.66 6.28 -25.94
CA ASP A 144 17.26 7.68 -25.72
C ASP A 144 17.02 7.95 -24.23
N LEU A 145 16.16 7.14 -23.59
CA LEU A 145 15.90 7.23 -22.14
C LEU A 145 17.18 7.10 -21.30
N ARG A 146 18.12 6.20 -21.64
CA ARG A 146 19.40 6.09 -20.93
C ARG A 146 20.31 7.30 -21.10
N SER A 147 20.16 8.05 -22.20
CA SER A 147 20.99 9.22 -22.48
C SER A 147 20.63 10.43 -21.61
N ASP A 148 19.43 10.41 -21.02
CA ASP A 148 18.98 11.44 -20.09
C ASP A 148 19.79 11.45 -18.79
N LYS A 149 19.93 12.65 -18.22
CA LYS A 149 20.68 12.85 -16.98
C LYS A 149 20.07 12.03 -15.84
N GLY A 150 20.88 11.15 -15.25
CA GLY A 150 20.47 10.31 -14.12
C GLY A 150 19.65 9.08 -14.51
N MET A 151 19.48 8.81 -15.81
CA MET A 151 18.66 7.71 -16.33
C MET A 151 19.48 6.49 -16.80
N GLY A 152 20.77 6.43 -16.45
CA GLY A 152 21.64 5.29 -16.77
C GLY A 152 21.20 3.95 -16.15
N TRP A 153 20.21 3.97 -15.25
CA TRP A 153 19.59 2.77 -14.66
C TRP A 153 18.61 2.06 -15.61
N VAL A 154 18.13 2.73 -16.66
CA VAL A 154 17.16 2.15 -17.62
C VAL A 154 17.77 0.90 -18.27
N PRO A 155 17.07 -0.25 -18.28
CA PRO A 155 17.64 -1.53 -18.69
C PRO A 155 17.93 -1.59 -20.20
N GLN A 156 18.81 -2.51 -20.61
CA GLN A 156 19.18 -2.71 -22.02
C GLN A 156 18.02 -3.23 -22.88
N SER A 157 17.09 -3.97 -22.26
CA SER A 157 15.89 -4.52 -22.88
C SER A 157 14.74 -4.44 -21.89
N GLY A 158 13.49 -4.50 -22.38
CA GLY A 158 12.32 -4.58 -21.53
C GLY A 158 11.03 -4.61 -22.33
N TRP A 159 9.91 -4.65 -21.61
CA TRP A 159 8.56 -4.57 -22.13
C TRP A 159 7.95 -3.23 -21.71
N LEU A 160 7.54 -2.43 -22.69
CA LEU A 160 6.86 -1.17 -22.47
C LEU A 160 5.35 -1.38 -22.50
N THR A 161 4.67 -0.89 -21.46
CA THR A 161 3.22 -0.79 -21.42
C THR A 161 2.80 0.66 -21.17
N LYS A 162 1.87 1.17 -22.00
CA LYS A 162 1.23 2.48 -21.81
C LYS A 162 -0.25 2.27 -21.52
N ILE A 163 -0.73 2.88 -20.44
CA ILE A 163 -2.14 2.91 -20.07
C ILE A 163 -2.57 4.37 -19.98
N ALA A 164 -3.55 4.75 -20.79
CA ALA A 164 -4.20 6.05 -20.69
C ALA A 164 -5.32 6.00 -19.65
N ILE A 165 -5.40 7.03 -18.82
CA ILE A 165 -6.44 7.26 -17.83
C ILE A 165 -7.26 8.48 -18.29
N ASP A 166 -8.52 8.24 -18.61
CA ASP A 166 -9.52 9.26 -18.93
C ASP A 166 -10.81 8.91 -18.17
N ALA A 167 -10.83 9.25 -16.88
CA ALA A 167 -11.85 8.85 -15.93
C ALA A 167 -12.44 10.05 -15.18
N SER A 168 -13.65 9.92 -14.62
CA SER A 168 -14.11 10.85 -13.59
C SER A 168 -13.48 10.47 -12.25
N ALA A 169 -13.32 11.42 -11.34
CA ALA A 169 -12.78 11.15 -10.01
C ALA A 169 -13.54 10.03 -9.27
N SER A 170 -14.87 9.94 -9.45
CA SER A 170 -15.69 8.88 -8.86
C SER A 170 -15.49 7.47 -9.45
N GLN A 171 -14.87 7.35 -10.63
CA GLN A 171 -14.56 6.05 -11.24
C GLN A 171 -13.24 5.47 -10.68
N LEU A 172 -12.34 6.32 -10.20
CA LEU A 172 -11.02 5.93 -9.69
C LEU A 172 -11.12 5.55 -8.21
N THR A 173 -11.77 4.43 -7.92
CA THR A 173 -11.93 3.90 -6.55
C THR A 173 -10.94 2.78 -6.21
N TYR A 174 -10.14 2.38 -7.19
CA TYR A 174 -9.18 1.28 -7.15
C TYR A 174 -7.81 1.75 -7.64
N ASP A 175 -6.83 0.88 -7.48
CA ASP A 175 -5.47 1.07 -7.96
C ASP A 175 -5.11 0.04 -9.03
N LEU A 176 -3.97 0.22 -9.68
CA LEU A 176 -3.47 -0.74 -10.68
C LEU A 176 -2.40 -1.63 -10.05
N ALA A 177 -2.73 -2.88 -9.76
CA ALA A 177 -1.75 -3.90 -9.43
C ALA A 177 -1.02 -4.39 -10.68
N VAL A 178 0.30 -4.50 -10.56
CA VAL A 178 1.18 -4.97 -11.62
C VAL A 178 1.91 -6.21 -11.11
N ASP A 179 1.78 -7.33 -11.83
CA ASP A 179 2.68 -8.46 -11.68
C ASP A 179 3.69 -8.44 -12.82
N ALA A 180 4.92 -8.02 -12.51
CA ALA A 180 6.00 -7.94 -13.49
C ALA A 180 6.40 -9.33 -14.02
N GLY A 181 6.07 -10.39 -13.29
CA GLY A 181 6.23 -11.79 -13.69
C GLY A 181 5.15 -12.32 -14.63
N GLY A 182 4.07 -11.56 -14.86
CA GLY A 182 3.03 -11.91 -15.83
C GLY A 182 2.04 -13.00 -15.38
N THR A 183 1.98 -13.35 -14.09
CA THR A 183 1.19 -14.51 -13.63
C THR A 183 -0.13 -14.12 -12.95
N SER A 184 -0.07 -13.46 -11.80
CA SER A 184 -1.24 -13.20 -10.96
C SER A 184 -1.08 -11.91 -10.15
N PRO A 185 -1.60 -10.76 -10.64
CA PRO A 185 -1.57 -9.50 -9.92
C PRO A 185 -2.47 -9.54 -8.67
N SER A 186 -2.05 -8.83 -7.62
CA SER A 186 -2.71 -8.84 -6.31
C SER A 186 -4.00 -8.01 -6.27
N ARG A 187 -5.11 -8.63 -5.82
CA ARG A 187 -6.38 -7.94 -5.56
C ARG A 187 -6.30 -6.91 -4.44
N VAL A 188 -5.50 -7.20 -3.40
CA VAL A 188 -5.24 -6.26 -2.31
C VAL A 188 -4.46 -5.05 -2.82
N ALA A 189 -3.43 -5.26 -3.65
CA ALA A 189 -2.67 -4.17 -4.25
C ALA A 189 -3.53 -3.31 -5.19
N ALA A 190 -4.47 -3.93 -5.92
CA ALA A 190 -5.44 -3.23 -6.75
C ALA A 190 -6.52 -2.48 -5.94
N GLY A 191 -6.56 -2.64 -4.61
CA GLY A 191 -7.60 -2.03 -3.78
C GLY A 191 -8.99 -2.66 -3.98
N LEU A 192 -9.05 -3.87 -4.55
CA LEU A 192 -10.29 -4.62 -4.81
C LEU A 192 -10.63 -5.60 -3.69
N GLU A 193 -9.72 -5.78 -2.74
CA GLU A 193 -9.85 -6.67 -1.59
C GLU A 193 -9.15 -6.03 -0.38
N ALA A 194 -9.73 -6.21 0.81
CA ALA A 194 -9.11 -5.72 2.04
C ALA A 194 -7.85 -6.54 2.37
N PRO A 195 -6.79 -5.90 2.92
CA PRO A 195 -5.65 -6.64 3.45
C PRO A 195 -6.09 -7.65 4.53
N PRO A 196 -5.41 -8.79 4.67
CA PRO A 196 -5.70 -9.71 5.76
C PRO A 196 -5.51 -9.00 7.10
N SER A 197 -6.52 -9.04 7.97
CA SER A 197 -6.38 -8.52 9.33
C SER A 197 -5.22 -9.24 10.02
N PRO A 198 -4.35 -8.51 10.76
CA PRO A 198 -3.38 -9.19 11.62
C PRO A 198 -4.17 -10.09 12.55
N ALA A 199 -3.93 -11.40 12.48
CA ALA A 199 -4.59 -12.36 13.35
C ALA A 199 -4.35 -11.91 14.79
N SER A 200 -5.42 -11.56 15.50
CA SER A 200 -5.34 -11.50 16.96
C SER A 200 -4.77 -12.84 17.41
N PRO A 201 -3.74 -12.88 18.27
CA PRO A 201 -3.30 -14.14 18.84
C PRO A 201 -4.55 -14.79 19.42
N SER A 202 -4.93 -15.95 18.88
CA SER A 202 -6.06 -16.69 19.41
C SER A 202 -5.77 -16.90 20.87
N SER A 203 -6.56 -16.28 21.74
CA SER A 203 -6.72 -16.72 23.12
C SER A 203 -7.36 -18.11 23.02
N GLN A 204 -6.58 -19.13 22.67
CA GLN A 204 -6.94 -20.49 23.01
C GLN A 204 -7.11 -20.44 24.53
N PRO A 205 -8.29 -20.73 25.09
CA PRO A 205 -8.33 -21.04 26.50
C PRO A 205 -7.38 -22.22 26.66
N ALA A 206 -6.28 -21.99 27.38
CA ALA A 206 -5.42 -23.06 27.85
C ALA A 206 -6.39 -24.06 28.49
N THR A 207 -6.58 -25.19 27.85
CA THR A 207 -7.28 -26.30 28.47
C THR A 207 -6.28 -26.78 29.50
N GLU A 208 -6.30 -26.16 30.68
CA GLU A 208 -5.62 -26.69 31.84
C GLU A 208 -6.24 -28.07 32.05
N GLU A 209 -5.50 -29.10 31.64
CA GLU A 209 -5.62 -30.41 32.25
C GLU A 209 -5.33 -30.20 33.74
N ILE A 210 -6.38 -29.92 34.51
CA ILE A 210 -6.35 -30.04 35.96
C ILE A 210 -6.19 -31.55 36.22
N ALA A 211 -4.95 -32.00 36.22
CA ALA A 211 -4.55 -33.25 36.85
C ALA A 211 -4.77 -33.07 38.35
N LEU A 212 -5.92 -33.55 38.82
CA LEU A 212 -6.30 -33.57 40.23
C LEU A 212 -5.37 -34.53 40.99
N ILE A 213 -4.18 -34.07 41.38
CA ILE A 213 -3.33 -34.75 42.35
C ILE A 213 -3.81 -34.32 43.74
N GLY A 214 -4.33 -35.29 44.48
CA GLY A 214 -4.94 -35.10 45.78
C GLY A 214 -3.98 -34.66 46.88
N ILE A 215 -4.51 -33.89 47.82
CA ILE A 215 -4.04 -33.86 49.20
C ILE A 215 -5.26 -34.06 50.10
N ALA A 216 -5.21 -35.15 50.85
CA ALA A 216 -6.13 -35.46 51.93
C ALA A 216 -5.92 -34.48 53.10
N LEU A 217 -7.01 -34.06 53.76
CA LEU A 217 -7.02 -33.82 55.22
C LEU A 217 -8.44 -33.95 55.77
N ALA A 218 -8.54 -34.83 56.77
CA ALA A 218 -9.70 -35.28 57.53
C ALA A 218 -10.57 -34.15 58.14
N PHE A 219 -11.89 -34.34 58.23
CA PHE A 219 -12.58 -34.87 59.42
C PHE A 219 -14.11 -34.73 59.32
N LEU A 220 -14.78 -35.71 59.96
CA LEU A 220 -16.15 -35.72 60.50
C LEU A 220 -17.35 -35.80 59.54
N GLY A 221 -18.16 -36.83 59.76
CA GLY A 221 -19.61 -36.67 59.66
C GLY A 221 -20.37 -37.76 58.91
N ALA A 222 -20.40 -38.96 59.49
CA ALA A 222 -21.61 -39.76 59.67
C ALA A 222 -22.40 -40.29 58.43
N ILE A 223 -22.73 -41.58 58.55
CA ILE A 223 -23.97 -42.24 58.08
C ILE A 223 -23.93 -42.76 56.62
N VAL A 224 -23.73 -44.07 56.37
CA VAL A 224 -24.74 -45.17 56.43
C VAL A 224 -25.72 -45.00 55.24
N ILE A 225 -25.90 -45.89 54.26
CA ILE A 225 -26.07 -47.35 54.28
C ILE A 225 -25.99 -47.95 52.85
N LEU A 226 -25.66 -49.25 52.83
CA LEU A 226 -25.82 -50.32 51.83
C LEU A 226 -26.80 -50.07 50.64
N ARG A 227 -26.62 -50.67 49.45
CA ARG A 227 -26.70 -52.13 49.22
C ARG A 227 -26.27 -52.50 47.79
N LYS A 228 -25.44 -53.55 47.68
CA LYS A 228 -25.25 -54.38 46.47
C LYS A 228 -26.56 -55.11 46.11
N SER A 229 -26.81 -55.31 44.82
CA SER A 229 -26.77 -56.65 44.20
C SER A 229 -27.08 -56.63 42.70
N GLN A 230 -26.30 -57.45 41.99
CA GLN A 230 -26.33 -57.90 40.59
C GLN A 230 -27.58 -58.78 40.29
N PRO A 231 -27.63 -59.56 39.19
CA PRO A 231 -27.68 -59.26 37.75
C PRO A 231 -28.94 -59.93 37.11
N VAL A 232 -28.92 -60.19 35.79
CA VAL A 232 -29.68 -61.21 34.99
C VAL A 232 -30.56 -60.62 33.86
N THR A 233 -30.00 -60.76 32.64
CA THR A 233 -30.56 -61.32 31.38
C THR A 233 -31.95 -60.92 30.86
N ALA A 234 -31.99 -60.46 29.61
CA ALA A 234 -32.52 -61.19 28.44
C ALA A 234 -31.92 -60.58 27.16
#